data_AF-A0AAW3TSD7-F1
#
_entry.id   AF-A0AAW3TSD7-F1
#
_cell.length_a   1.000
_cell.length_b   1.000
_cell.length_c   1.000
_cell.angle_alpha   90.00
_cell.angle_beta   90.00
_cell.angle_gamma   90.00
#
_symmetry.space_group_name_H-M   'P 1'
#
loop_
_entity.id
_entity.type
_entity.pdbx_description
1 polymer ?
#
loop_
_entity_poly.entity_id
_entity_poly.type
_entity_poly.pdbx_seq_one_letter_code
_entity_poly.pdbx_strand_id
1 'polypeptide(L)'
;MSDETARLARAERADAAMQEFVGPALATIRSEYAEKLMEIVAKHPMRGEPLAMVEKLGTALKIVDQIEIQMRALIADGDAAKFEAARADQMARLNTEQRRYVNY
;
A
#
# COMPACT_ATOMS: atom_id res chain seq x y z
N MET A 1 -26.26 -8.54 10.17
CA MET A 1 -25.12 -8.19 9.29
C MET A 1 -24.34 -9.45 9.04
N SER A 2 -24.07 -9.82 7.79
CA SER A 2 -23.12 -10.91 7.53
C SER A 2 -21.73 -10.43 7.93
N ASP A 3 -20.88 -11.37 8.35
CA ASP A 3 -19.46 -11.11 8.67
C ASP A 3 -18.74 -10.40 7.51
N GLU A 4 -19.18 -10.67 6.28
CA GLU A 4 -18.75 -10.01 5.06
C GLU A 4 -19.07 -8.50 5.01
N THR A 5 -20.27 -8.07 5.39
CA THR A 5 -20.62 -6.63 5.39
C THR A 5 -19.76 -5.85 6.38
N ALA A 6 -19.47 -6.45 7.55
CA ALA A 6 -18.63 -5.83 8.57
C ALA A 6 -17.15 -5.71 8.14
N ARG A 7 -16.65 -6.69 7.39
CA ARG A 7 -15.29 -6.69 6.82
C ARG A 7 -15.14 -5.67 5.70
N LEU A 8 -16.12 -5.56 4.80
CA LEU A 8 -16.15 -4.54 3.73
C LEU A 8 -16.11 -3.12 4.30
N ALA A 9 -16.99 -2.84 5.25
CA ALA A 9 -17.03 -1.54 5.94
C ALA A 9 -15.75 -1.26 6.75
N ARG A 10 -14.99 -2.28 7.16
CA ARG A 10 -13.68 -2.10 7.79
C ARG A 10 -12.61 -1.73 6.76
N ALA A 11 -12.58 -2.38 5.61
CA ALA A 11 -11.63 -2.08 4.53
C ALA A 11 -11.85 -0.67 3.98
N GLU A 12 -13.10 -0.26 3.73
CA GLU A 12 -13.43 1.09 3.26
C GLU A 12 -13.00 2.17 4.26
N ARG A 13 -13.24 1.94 5.56
CA ARG A 13 -12.76 2.87 6.61
C ARG A 13 -11.25 2.93 6.69
N ALA A 14 -10.57 1.80 6.48
CA ALA A 14 -9.10 1.75 6.50
C ALA A 14 -8.52 2.48 5.27
N ASP A 15 -9.12 2.33 4.09
CA ASP A 15 -8.72 3.06 2.89
C ASP A 15 -8.98 4.56 3.03
N ALA A 16 -10.14 4.96 3.57
CA ALA A 16 -10.43 6.36 3.88
C ALA A 16 -9.39 6.96 4.85
N ALA A 17 -9.05 6.24 5.93
CA ALA A 17 -8.01 6.67 6.87
C ALA A 17 -6.62 6.74 6.21
N MET A 18 -6.32 5.82 5.30
CA MET A 18 -5.09 5.82 4.52
C MET A 18 -4.99 7.06 3.62
N GLN A 19 -6.10 7.49 3.02
CA GLN A 19 -6.11 8.66 2.14
C GLN A 19 -6.12 9.98 2.91
N GLU A 20 -6.86 10.06 4.02
CA GLU A 20 -7.07 11.31 4.76
C GLU A 20 -5.93 11.64 5.71
N PHE A 21 -5.31 10.64 6.35
CA PHE A 21 -4.34 10.86 7.42
C PHE A 21 -2.98 10.26 7.12
N VAL A 22 -2.93 8.95 6.83
CA VAL A 22 -1.65 8.22 6.75
C VAL A 22 -0.87 8.61 5.51
N GLY A 23 -1.51 8.65 4.34
CA GLY A 23 -0.90 9.03 3.06
C GLY A 23 -0.25 10.41 3.12
N PRO A 24 -0.97 11.47 3.56
CA PRO A 24 -0.38 12.79 3.78
C PRO A 24 0.79 12.77 4.76
N ALA A 25 0.70 12.04 5.88
CA ALA A 25 1.80 11.95 6.84
C ALA A 25 3.05 11.29 6.24
N LEU A 26 2.90 10.19 5.48
CA LEU A 26 4.02 9.55 4.78
C LEU A 26 4.61 10.46 3.71
N ALA A 27 3.78 11.23 3.01
CA ALA A 27 4.24 12.21 2.03
C ALA A 27 5.06 13.33 2.69
N THR A 28 4.64 13.84 3.85
CA THR A 28 5.41 14.80 4.65
C THR A 28 6.76 14.22 5.06
N ILE A 29 6.79 13.00 5.60
CA ILE A 29 8.05 12.32 5.99
C ILE A 29 8.98 12.18 4.78
N ARG A 30 8.44 11.77 3.62
CA ARG A 30 9.23 11.68 2.38
C ARG A 30 9.81 13.03 1.98
N SER A 31 9.04 14.11 2.07
CA SER A 31 9.51 15.48 1.77
C SER A 31 10.64 15.89 2.71
N GLU A 32 10.46 15.72 4.02
CA GLU A 32 11.46 16.11 5.03
C GLU A 32 12.79 15.37 4.84
N TYR A 33 12.74 14.07 4.58
CA TYR A 33 13.94 13.27 4.34
C TYR A 33 14.62 13.62 3.01
N ALA A 34 13.83 13.90 1.96
CA ALA A 34 14.38 14.34 0.68
C ALA A 34 15.04 15.72 0.78
N GLU A 35 14.40 16.67 1.47
CA GLU A 35 14.97 17.99 1.75
C GLU A 35 16.28 17.88 2.53
N LYS A 36 16.32 17.02 3.56
CA LYS A 36 17.54 16.80 4.34
C LYS A 36 18.66 16.18 3.51
N LEU A 37 18.31 15.23 2.64
CA LEU A 37 19.26 14.61 1.72
C LEU A 37 19.84 15.67 0.77
N MET A 38 18.99 16.51 0.16
CA MET A 38 19.43 17.60 -0.71
C MET A 38 20.31 18.61 0.03
N GLU A 39 19.99 18.94 1.28
CA GLU A 39 20.79 19.83 2.12
C GLU A 39 22.21 19.28 2.31
N ILE A 40 22.33 17.99 2.64
CA ILE A 40 23.64 17.35 2.87
C ILE A 40 24.44 17.30 1.58
N VAL A 41 23.80 16.92 0.47
CA VAL A 41 24.42 16.83 -0.85
C VAL A 41 24.93 18.19 -1.33
N ALA A 42 24.17 19.26 -1.07
CA ALA A 42 24.54 20.61 -1.50
C ALA A 42 25.69 21.22 -0.67
N LYS A 43 25.78 20.90 0.63
CA LYS A 43 26.68 21.57 1.57
C LYS A 43 27.99 20.83 1.84
N HIS A 44 28.03 19.51 1.61
CA HIS A 44 29.15 18.69 2.02
C HIS A 44 29.73 17.88 0.86
N PRO A 45 31.06 17.64 0.84
CA PRO A 45 31.65 16.70 -0.09
C PRO A 45 31.14 15.28 0.20
N MET A 46 30.75 14.54 -0.84
CA MET A 46 30.19 13.18 -0.76
C MET A 46 31.24 12.11 -0.42
N ARG A 47 31.85 12.22 0.77
CA ARG A 47 32.87 11.30 1.27
C ARG A 47 32.78 11.20 2.79
N GLY A 48 33.16 10.05 3.35
CA GLY A 48 33.18 9.85 4.80
C GLY A 48 31.79 9.94 5.43
N GLU A 49 31.67 10.70 6.51
CA GLU A 49 30.45 10.81 7.30
C GLU A 49 29.23 11.36 6.52
N PRO A 50 29.32 12.46 5.74
CA PRO A 50 28.22 12.93 4.90
C PRO A 50 27.65 11.87 3.94
N LEU A 51 28.52 11.04 3.34
CA LEU A 51 28.08 9.95 2.46
C LEU A 51 27.27 8.91 3.24
N ALA A 52 27.76 8.49 4.40
CA ALA A 52 27.04 7.55 5.27
C ALA A 52 25.69 8.10 5.75
N MET A 53 25.57 9.42 5.97
CA MET A 53 24.29 10.05 6.30
C MET A 53 23.30 10.01 5.13
N VAL A 54 23.76 10.29 3.90
CA VAL A 54 22.94 10.17 2.69
C VAL A 54 22.44 8.75 2.48
N GLU A 55 23.30 7.74 2.66
CA GLU A 55 22.92 6.32 2.56
C GLU A 55 21.85 5.93 3.60
N LYS A 56 21.99 6.41 4.84
CA LYS A 56 21.00 6.18 5.91
C LYS A 56 19.65 6.82 5.57
N LEU A 57 19.64 8.07 5.08
CA LEU A 57 18.42 8.76 4.67
C LEU A 57 17.75 8.07 3.48
N GLY A 58 18.55 7.62 2.49
CA GLY A 58 18.04 6.84 1.37
C GLY A 58 17.41 5.50 1.81
N THR A 59 18.05 4.82 2.78
CA THR A 59 17.48 3.61 3.39
C THR A 59 16.18 3.89 4.12
N ALA A 60 16.11 5.01 4.85
CA ALA A 60 14.90 5.41 5.57
C ALA A 60 13.73 5.69 4.60
N LEU A 61 13.98 6.37 3.48
CA LEU A 61 12.97 6.56 2.42
C LEU A 61 12.45 5.22 1.87
N LYS A 62 13.34 4.28 1.59
CA LYS A 62 12.95 2.94 1.11
C LYS A 62 12.10 2.19 2.14
N ILE A 63 12.42 2.31 3.42
CA ILE A 63 11.62 1.71 4.51
C ILE A 63 10.22 2.33 4.55
N VAL A 64 10.11 3.65 4.41
CA VAL A 64 8.81 4.35 4.35
C VAL A 64 7.95 3.82 3.19
N ASP A 65 8.53 3.65 2.00
CA ASP A 65 7.82 3.09 0.84
C ASP A 65 7.35 1.65 1.09
N GLN A 66 8.19 0.81 1.72
CA GLN A 66 7.83 -0.56 2.08
C GLN A 66 6.70 -0.61 3.10
N ILE A 67 6.71 0.28 4.10
CA ILE A 67 5.64 0.40 5.09
C ILE A 67 4.32 0.78 4.40
N GLU A 68 4.34 1.73 3.46
CA GLU A 68 3.16 2.09 2.69
C GLU A 68 2.60 0.90 1.91
N ILE A 69 3.46 0.16 1.19
CA ILE A 69 3.07 -1.02 0.43
C ILE A 69 2.44 -2.07 1.34
N GLN A 70 3.04 -2.34 2.51
CA GLN A 70 2.50 -3.31 3.46
C GLN A 70 1.14 -2.88 4.02
N MET A 71 0.98 -1.59 4.34
CA MET A 71 -0.32 -1.07 4.79
C MET A 71 -1.38 -1.20 3.70
N ARG A 72 -1.04 -0.88 2.45
CA ARG A 72 -1.95 -1.06 1.31
C ARG A 72 -2.28 -2.53 1.07
N ALA A 73 -1.30 -3.44 1.20
CA ALA A 73 -1.53 -4.87 1.07
C ALA A 73 -2.46 -5.40 2.17
N LEU A 74 -2.33 -4.94 3.41
CA LEU A 74 -3.23 -5.30 4.51
C LEU A 74 -4.66 -4.79 4.31
N ILE A 75 -4.82 -3.63 3.68
CA ILE A 75 -6.13 -3.10 3.28
C ILE A 75 -6.69 -3.96 2.12
N ALA A 76 -5.83 -4.31 1.15
CA ALA A 76 -6.17 -5.04 -0.07
C ALA A 76 -6.34 -6.56 0.09
N ASP A 77 -5.82 -7.21 1.14
CA ASP A 77 -6.18 -8.61 1.45
C ASP A 77 -7.68 -8.71 1.79
N GLY A 78 -8.28 -7.61 2.26
CA GLY A 78 -9.73 -7.44 2.28
C GLY A 78 -10.38 -7.39 0.89
N ASP A 79 -9.65 -7.02 -0.17
CA ASP A 79 -10.07 -6.94 -1.58
C ASP A 79 -9.75 -8.19 -2.40
N ALA A 80 -8.66 -8.91 -2.14
CA ALA A 80 -8.33 -10.18 -2.81
C ALA A 80 -9.38 -11.25 -2.52
N ALA A 81 -9.88 -11.31 -1.27
CA ALA A 81 -11.04 -12.11 -0.91
C ALA A 81 -12.32 -11.68 -1.66
N LYS A 82 -12.46 -10.40 -2.06
CA LYS A 82 -13.60 -9.92 -2.87
C LYS A 82 -13.54 -10.43 -4.29
N PHE A 83 -12.35 -10.54 -4.89
CA PHE A 83 -12.23 -11.11 -6.23
C PHE A 83 -12.61 -12.60 -6.24
N GLU A 84 -12.22 -13.36 -5.22
CA GLU A 84 -12.61 -14.76 -5.08
C GLU A 84 -14.10 -14.93 -4.74
N ALA A 85 -14.65 -14.12 -3.83
CA ALA A 85 -16.07 -14.16 -3.48
C ALA A 85 -16.96 -13.72 -4.64
N ALA A 86 -16.64 -12.61 -5.33
CA ALA A 86 -17.39 -12.14 -6.49
C ALA A 86 -17.30 -13.12 -7.67
N ARG A 87 -16.14 -13.77 -7.87
CA ARG A 87 -15.99 -14.86 -8.86
C ARG A 87 -16.82 -16.08 -8.48
N ALA A 88 -16.82 -16.49 -7.21
CA ALA A 88 -17.63 -17.59 -6.71
C ALA A 88 -19.13 -17.32 -6.87
N ASP A 89 -19.59 -16.09 -6.58
CA ASP A 89 -20.98 -15.66 -6.75
C ASP A 89 -21.40 -15.58 -8.23
N GLN A 90 -20.51 -15.11 -9.10
CA GLN A 90 -20.72 -15.14 -10.55
C GLN A 90 -20.80 -16.58 -11.06
N MET A 91 -19.92 -17.48 -10.61
CA MET A 91 -19.96 -18.91 -10.97
C MET A 91 -21.23 -19.61 -10.43
N ALA A 92 -21.69 -19.24 -9.23
CA ALA A 92 -22.91 -19.77 -8.64
C ALA A 92 -24.16 -19.41 -9.46
N ARG A 93 -24.17 -18.24 -10.11
CA ARG A 93 -25.26 -17.74 -10.97
C ARG A 93 -25.23 -18.29 -12.40
N LEU A 94 -24.17 -19.00 -12.81
CA LEU A 94 -24.09 -19.65 -14.13
C LEU A 94 -24.75 -21.03 -14.10
N ASN A 95 -25.59 -21.30 -15.11
CA ASN A 95 -26.08 -22.64 -15.47
C ASN A 95 -24.88 -23.57 -15.75
N THR A 96 -25.02 -24.87 -15.44
CA THR A 96 -24.04 -25.94 -15.71
C THR A 96 -23.38 -25.87 -17.10
N GLU A 97 -24.10 -25.47 -18.14
CA GLU A 97 -23.54 -25.31 -19.50
C GLU A 97 -22.62 -24.10 -19.65
N GLN A 98 -22.89 -23.00 -18.95
CA GLN A 98 -22.09 -21.77 -19.02
C GLN A 98 -20.80 -21.87 -18.18
N ARG A 99 -20.76 -22.71 -17.13
CA ARG A 99 -19.55 -22.98 -16.35
C ARG A 99 -18.45 -23.69 -17.15
N ARG A 100 -18.80 -24.44 -18.20
CA ARG A 100 -17.82 -25.13 -19.06
C ARG A 100 -17.03 -24.17 -19.97
N TYR A 101 -17.61 -23.03 -20.35
CA TYR A 101 -16.96 -22.07 -21.24
C TYR A 101 -15.96 -21.13 -20.54
N VAL A 102 -16.05 -20.98 -19.21
CA VAL A 102 -15.21 -20.04 -18.43
C VAL A 102 -13.89 -20.69 -17.96
N ASN A 103 -13.76 -22.01 -18.08
CA ASN A 103 -12.56 -22.77 -17.72
C ASN A 103 -11.66 -23.12 -18.94
N TYR A 104 -11.91 -22.50 -20.09
CA TYR A 104 -11.05 -22.56 -21.28
C TYR A 104 -10.29 -21.25 -21.45
#